data_AF-A0A3B8HI71-F1
#
_entry.id   AF-A0A3B8HI71-F1
#
_cell.length_a   1.000
_cell.length_b   1.000
_cell.length_c   1.000
_cell.angle_alpha   90.00
_cell.angle_beta   90.00
_cell.angle_gamma   90.00
#
_symmetry.space_group_name_H-M   'P 1'
#
loop_
_entity.id
_entity.type
_entity.pdbx_description
1 polymer ?
#
loop_
_entity_poly.entity_id
_entity_poly.type
_entity_poly.pdbx_seq_one_letter_code
_entity_poly.pdbx_strand_id
1 'polypeptide(L)'
;MPSLWIKDNQDFERTCMITCALSGVVANRDQCPAIPYAPEDYAAEAKRAYEAGAAVVHIHARTPDGLPSYEIQDYRNIYEAVTAACPIIINFSTGAINITTQQKIAHIQAVKPAIGALNMG
;
A
#
# COMPACT_ATOMS: atom_id res chain seq x y z
N MET A 1 6.26 -23.46 23.54
CA MET A 1 5.03 -22.79 24.00
C MET A 1 4.19 -22.45 22.78
N PRO A 2 2.88 -22.74 22.75
CA PRO A 2 2.00 -22.22 21.72
C PRO A 2 2.05 -20.69 21.76
N SER A 3 2.03 -20.03 20.59
CA SER A 3 1.91 -18.58 20.51
C SER A 3 0.68 -18.12 21.30
N LEU A 4 0.85 -17.13 22.18
CA LEU A 4 -0.25 -16.55 22.96
C LEU A 4 -1.39 -15.99 22.08
N TRP A 5 -1.07 -15.73 20.81
CA TRP A 5 -1.90 -15.00 19.84
C TRP A 5 -2.41 -15.88 18.69
N ILE A 6 -1.81 -17.06 18.49
CA ILE A 6 -2.20 -17.99 17.43
C ILE A 6 -2.86 -19.18 18.13
N LYS A 7 -4.18 -19.08 18.29
CA LYS A 7 -5.03 -20.27 18.41
C LYS A 7 -5.38 -20.69 16.98
N ASP A 8 -5.49 -21.99 16.70
CA ASP A 8 -6.06 -22.45 15.44
C ASP A 8 -7.43 -21.79 15.29
N ASN A 9 -7.53 -20.84 14.36
CA ASN A 9 -8.79 -20.17 14.07
C ASN A 9 -9.63 -21.13 13.22
N GLN A 10 -10.37 -22.01 13.89
CA GLN A 10 -11.25 -22.99 13.26
C GLN A 10 -12.62 -22.40 12.86
N ASP A 11 -12.79 -21.08 13.00
CA ASP A 11 -13.97 -20.35 12.55
C ASP A 11 -13.78 -19.94 11.09
N PHE A 12 -14.19 -20.85 10.19
CA PHE A 12 -14.12 -20.66 8.73
C PHE A 12 -15.24 -19.76 8.18
N GLU A 13 -16.24 -19.42 9.00
CA GLU A 13 -17.33 -18.52 8.62
C GLU A 13 -16.97 -17.05 8.86
N ARG A 14 -15.95 -16.79 9.70
CA ARG A 14 -15.48 -15.43 9.97
C ARG A 14 -14.79 -14.84 8.74
N THR A 15 -15.30 -13.70 8.26
CA THR A 15 -14.68 -12.93 7.18
C THR A 15 -13.22 -12.59 7.49
N CYS A 16 -12.33 -12.99 6.60
CA CYS A 16 -10.91 -12.63 6.65
C CYS A 16 -10.65 -11.40 5.78
N MET A 17 -10.00 -10.37 6.33
CA MET A 17 -9.54 -9.22 5.55
C MET A 17 -8.16 -9.51 4.97
N ILE A 18 -8.08 -9.56 3.65
CA ILE A 18 -6.81 -9.71 2.94
C ILE A 18 -6.29 -8.32 2.56
N THR A 19 -5.06 -8.01 2.96
CA THR A 19 -4.33 -6.82 2.52
C THR A 19 -3.23 -7.22 1.55
N CYS A 20 -3.16 -6.58 0.38
CA CYS A 20 -2.09 -6.80 -0.59
C CYS A 20 -1.11 -5.62 -0.59
N ALA A 21 0.17 -5.85 -0.27
CA ALA A 21 1.21 -4.83 -0.35
C ALA A 21 1.83 -4.83 -1.76
N LEU A 22 1.55 -3.78 -2.54
CA LEU A 22 1.77 -3.82 -3.99
C LEU A 22 3.23 -3.61 -4.41
N SER A 23 3.95 -2.72 -3.73
CA SER A 23 5.30 -2.29 -4.14
C SER A 23 6.35 -2.45 -3.04
N GLY A 24 6.10 -1.84 -1.88
CA GLY A 24 7.13 -1.66 -0.85
C GLY A 24 8.27 -0.76 -1.35
N VAL A 25 9.38 -0.72 -0.60
CA VAL A 25 10.58 0.11 -0.93
C VAL A 25 11.87 -0.71 -1.06
N VAL A 26 11.84 -2.01 -0.75
CA VAL A 26 13.05 -2.85 -0.68
C VAL A 26 13.35 -3.53 -2.01
N ALA A 27 12.34 -4.13 -2.65
CA ALA A 27 12.51 -4.81 -3.93
C ALA A 27 12.54 -3.82 -5.11
N ASN A 28 13.06 -4.21 -6.27
CA ASN A 28 13.04 -3.40 -7.49
C ASN A 28 12.71 -4.24 -8.73
N ARG A 29 12.58 -3.58 -9.89
CA ARG A 29 12.21 -4.23 -11.15
C ARG A 29 13.25 -5.23 -11.70
N ASP A 30 14.50 -5.15 -11.26
CA ASP A 30 15.50 -6.18 -11.60
C ASP A 30 15.19 -7.51 -10.89
N GLN A 31 14.58 -7.44 -9.70
CA GLN A 31 14.16 -8.61 -8.92
C GLN A 31 12.74 -9.07 -9.26
N CYS A 32 11.83 -8.12 -9.56
CA CYS A 32 10.46 -8.39 -9.95
C CYS A 32 9.97 -7.32 -10.94
N PRO A 33 9.94 -7.61 -12.25
CA PRO A 33 9.54 -6.64 -13.27
C PRO A 33 8.11 -6.08 -13.12
N ALA A 34 7.26 -6.80 -12.37
CA ALA A 34 5.86 -6.43 -12.14
C ALA A 34 5.65 -5.36 -11.05
N ILE A 35 6.71 -4.91 -10.34
CA ILE A 35 6.55 -3.89 -9.30
C ILE A 35 6.02 -2.59 -9.93
N PRO A 36 4.90 -2.03 -9.44
CA PRO A 36 4.31 -0.82 -10.01
C PRO A 36 5.14 0.41 -9.64
N TYR A 37 5.49 1.22 -10.64
CA TYR A 37 6.20 2.51 -10.45
C TYR A 37 5.32 3.68 -10.88
N ALA A 38 4.50 3.52 -11.92
CA ALA A 38 3.60 4.55 -12.42
C ALA A 38 2.18 4.41 -11.83
N PRO A 39 1.38 5.50 -11.74
CA PRO A 39 0.00 5.45 -11.26
C PRO A 39 -0.87 4.41 -11.97
N GLU A 40 -0.69 4.25 -13.28
CA GLU A 40 -1.43 3.28 -14.09
C GLU A 40 -1.07 1.84 -13.72
N ASP A 41 0.20 1.59 -13.38
CA ASP A 41 0.65 0.29 -12.86
C ASP A 41 -0.05 0.01 -11.51
N TYR A 42 -0.06 0.98 -10.59
CA TYR A 42 -0.73 0.84 -9.29
C TYR A 42 -2.23 0.57 -9.45
N ALA A 43 -2.89 1.27 -10.37
CA ALA A 43 -4.32 1.09 -10.64
C ALA A 43 -4.61 -0.32 -11.18
N ALA A 44 -3.80 -0.79 -12.12
CA ALA A 44 -3.91 -2.15 -12.66
C ALA A 44 -3.69 -3.19 -11.54
N GLU A 45 -2.63 -3.07 -10.75
CA GLU A 45 -2.32 -4.00 -9.67
C GLU A 45 -3.37 -3.99 -8.56
N ALA A 46 -3.84 -2.81 -8.16
CA ALA A 46 -4.88 -2.69 -7.15
C ALA A 46 -6.19 -3.33 -7.61
N LYS A 47 -6.57 -3.15 -8.88
CA LYS A 47 -7.74 -3.81 -9.47
C LYS A 47 -7.56 -5.33 -9.51
N ARG A 48 -6.40 -5.85 -9.92
CA ARG A 48 -6.11 -7.29 -9.90
C ARG A 48 -6.20 -7.86 -8.48
N ALA A 49 -5.65 -7.17 -7.49
CA ALA A 49 -5.73 -7.56 -6.09
C ALA A 49 -7.18 -7.57 -5.59
N TYR A 50 -7.97 -6.54 -5.93
CA TYR A 50 -9.39 -6.46 -5.60
C TYR A 50 -10.19 -7.61 -6.20
N GLU A 51 -10.03 -7.88 -7.50
CA GLU A 51 -10.70 -8.97 -8.21
C GLU A 51 -10.31 -10.35 -7.67
N ALA A 52 -9.09 -10.48 -7.12
CA ALA A 52 -8.62 -11.69 -6.44
C ALA A 52 -9.09 -11.81 -4.98
N GLY A 53 -9.81 -10.82 -4.44
CA GLY A 53 -10.42 -10.85 -3.11
C GLY A 53 -9.71 -10.02 -2.03
N ALA A 54 -8.74 -9.17 -2.38
CA ALA A 54 -8.15 -8.23 -1.43
C ALA A 54 -9.16 -7.14 -1.05
N ALA A 55 -9.28 -6.87 0.25
CA ALA A 55 -10.10 -5.77 0.76
C ALA A 55 -9.32 -4.46 0.83
N VAL A 56 -8.00 -4.54 1.02
CA VAL A 56 -7.10 -3.39 1.22
C VAL A 56 -5.85 -3.56 0.35
N VAL A 57 -5.34 -2.47 -0.19
CA VAL A 57 -3.98 -2.39 -0.74
C VAL A 57 -3.10 -1.48 0.09
N HIS A 58 -1.88 -1.95 0.37
CA HIS A 58 -0.83 -1.15 1.01
C HIS A 58 0.15 -0.65 -0.04
N ILE A 59 0.37 0.66 -0.06
CA ILE A 59 1.13 1.34 -1.12
C ILE A 59 2.25 2.19 -0.53
N HIS A 60 3.42 2.06 -1.14
CA HIS A 60 4.50 3.05 -1.09
C HIS A 60 4.61 3.66 -2.48
N ALA A 61 4.58 4.98 -2.60
CA ALA A 61 4.81 5.63 -3.89
C ALA A 61 6.27 5.46 -4.33
N ARG A 62 6.48 5.43 -5.66
CA ARG A 62 7.81 5.39 -6.26
C ARG A 62 7.91 6.46 -7.34
N THR A 63 9.12 6.95 -7.55
CA THR A 63 9.47 7.77 -8.71
C THR A 63 9.50 6.90 -9.98
N PRO A 64 9.50 7.48 -11.19
CA PRO A 64 9.54 6.72 -12.44
C PRO A 64 10.77 5.80 -12.60
N ASP A 65 11.89 6.14 -11.98
CA ASP A 65 13.12 5.34 -11.90
C ASP A 65 13.10 4.29 -10.78
N GLY A 66 12.04 4.27 -9.96
CA GLY A 66 11.79 3.21 -8.97
C GLY A 66 12.27 3.50 -7.55
N LEU A 67 12.81 4.68 -7.30
CA LEU A 67 13.18 5.11 -5.94
C LEU A 67 11.92 5.40 -5.12
N PRO A 68 11.97 5.30 -3.78
CA PRO A 68 10.86 5.71 -2.93
C PRO A 68 10.53 7.19 -3.13
N SER A 69 9.25 7.51 -3.32
CA SER A 69 8.76 8.88 -3.36
C SER A 69 7.99 9.23 -2.07
N TYR A 70 8.12 10.49 -1.67
CA TYR A 70 7.42 11.10 -0.54
C TYR A 70 6.60 12.33 -0.97
N GLU A 71 6.51 12.58 -2.27
CA GLU A 71 5.85 13.75 -2.82
C GLU A 71 4.33 13.59 -2.77
N ILE A 72 3.63 14.64 -2.31
CA ILE A 72 2.16 14.64 -2.20
C ILE A 72 1.52 14.32 -3.56
N GLN A 73 2.10 14.84 -4.64
CA GLN A 73 1.53 14.67 -5.97
C GLN A 73 1.58 13.21 -6.44
N ASP A 74 2.63 12.47 -6.12
CA ASP A 74 2.76 11.06 -6.52
C ASP A 74 1.67 10.22 -5.83
N TYR A 75 1.46 10.43 -4.53
CA TYR A 75 0.37 9.77 -3.79
C TYR A 75 -1.01 10.19 -4.29
N ARG A 76 -1.20 11.46 -4.68
CA ARG A 76 -2.47 11.94 -5.25
C ARG A 76 -2.78 11.26 -6.58
N ASN A 77 -1.80 11.21 -7.49
CA ASN A 77 -1.96 10.57 -8.79
C ASN A 77 -2.30 9.07 -8.61
N ILE A 78 -1.60 8.38 -7.71
CA ILE A 78 -1.88 6.97 -7.40
C ILE A 78 -3.30 6.82 -6.82
N TYR A 79 -3.69 7.67 -5.87
CA TYR A 79 -5.02 7.63 -5.25
C TYR A 79 -6.12 7.78 -6.29
N GLU A 80 -6.01 8.79 -7.17
CA GLU A 80 -6.99 9.07 -8.22
C GLU A 80 -7.06 7.90 -9.22
N ALA A 81 -5.93 7.36 -9.65
CA ALA A 81 -5.88 6.23 -10.57
C ALA A 81 -6.49 4.95 -9.97
N VAL A 82 -6.15 4.60 -8.72
CA VAL A 82 -6.65 3.40 -8.05
C VAL A 82 -8.15 3.50 -7.78
N THR A 83 -8.62 4.64 -7.26
CA THR A 83 -10.05 4.83 -6.95
C THR A 83 -10.93 4.92 -8.19
N ALA A 84 -10.39 5.35 -9.33
CA ALA A 84 -11.07 5.26 -10.62
C ALA A 84 -11.16 3.82 -11.14
N ALA A 85 -10.20 2.95 -10.81
CA ALA A 85 -10.14 1.59 -11.32
C ALA A 85 -11.00 0.57 -10.54
N CYS A 86 -11.08 0.71 -9.21
CA CYS A 86 -11.84 -0.19 -8.35
C CYS A 86 -12.13 0.41 -6.96
N PRO A 87 -13.14 -0.11 -6.22
CA PRO A 87 -13.52 0.43 -4.91
C PRO A 87 -12.68 -0.12 -3.74
N ILE A 88 -11.41 -0.51 -3.98
CA ILE A 88 -10.54 -1.08 -2.94
C ILE A 88 -10.14 -0.04 -1.89
N ILE A 89 -9.96 -0.47 -0.64
CA ILE A 89 -9.49 0.42 0.44
C ILE A 89 -7.99 0.67 0.25
N ILE A 90 -7.61 1.95 0.28
CA ILE A 90 -6.21 2.36 0.15
C ILE A 90 -5.59 2.61 1.53
N ASN A 91 -4.46 1.94 1.79
CA ASN A 91 -3.58 2.17 2.92
C ASN A 91 -2.23 2.74 2.42
N PHE A 92 -1.93 3.98 2.77
CA PHE A 92 -0.65 4.60 2.43
C PHE A 92 0.37 4.46 3.55
N SER A 93 1.61 4.12 3.16
CA SER A 93 2.69 3.97 4.11
C SER A 93 3.19 5.31 4.63
N THR A 94 3.36 5.41 5.95
CA THR A 94 4.19 6.47 6.58
C THR A 94 5.61 5.98 6.91
N GLY A 95 5.95 4.75 6.48
CA GLY A 95 7.27 4.16 6.69
C GLY A 95 8.30 4.70 5.73
N ALA A 96 9.26 5.46 6.27
CA ALA A 96 10.40 5.99 5.54
C ALA A 96 11.60 6.20 6.46
N ILE A 97 12.80 6.15 5.87
CA ILE A 97 14.08 6.46 6.53
C ILE A 97 14.63 7.78 5.99
N ASN A 98 15.46 8.46 6.80
CA ASN A 98 16.18 9.68 6.39
C ASN A 98 15.31 10.89 5.99
N ILE A 99 14.04 10.92 6.41
CA ILE A 99 13.16 12.08 6.25
C ILE A 99 12.47 12.42 7.58
N THR A 100 12.01 13.65 7.70
CA THR A 100 11.32 14.14 8.90
C THR A 100 9.95 13.48 9.06
N THR A 101 9.45 13.41 10.30
CA THR A 101 8.09 12.93 10.58
C THR A 101 7.03 13.72 9.81
N GLN A 102 7.22 15.02 9.63
CA GLN A 102 6.28 15.85 8.87
C GLN A 102 6.23 15.43 7.40
N GLN A 103 7.37 15.12 6.78
CA GLN A 103 7.40 14.58 5.41
C GLN A 103 6.71 13.21 5.32
N LYS A 104 6.88 12.35 6.33
CA LYS A 104 6.22 11.02 6.37
C LYS A 104 4.69 11.09 6.37
N ILE A 105 4.09 12.17 6.86
CA ILE A 105 2.64 12.30 7.00
C ILE A 105 2.02 13.35 6.04
N ALA A 106 2.83 14.13 5.33
CA ALA A 106 2.35 15.21 4.47
C ALA A 106 1.33 14.71 3.43
N HIS A 107 1.61 13.57 2.80
CA HIS A 107 0.70 12.95 1.84
C HIS A 107 -0.59 12.42 2.49
N ILE A 108 -0.52 11.91 3.73
CA ILE A 108 -1.71 11.50 4.49
C ILE A 108 -2.63 12.69 4.75
N GLN A 109 -2.06 13.82 5.19
CA GLN A 109 -2.82 15.05 5.47
C GLN A 109 -3.47 15.63 4.22
N ALA A 110 -2.76 15.56 3.08
CA ALA A 110 -3.19 16.16 1.82
C ALA A 110 -4.17 15.28 1.01
N VAL A 111 -3.96 13.97 1.00
CA VAL A 111 -4.76 13.03 0.20
C VAL A 111 -5.89 12.40 1.01
N LYS A 112 -5.71 12.25 2.33
CA LYS A 112 -6.71 11.66 3.25
C LYS A 112 -7.17 10.26 2.80
N PRO A 113 -6.24 9.30 2.60
CA PRO A 113 -6.62 7.92 2.35
C PRO A 113 -7.42 7.36 3.54
N ALA A 114 -8.15 6.26 3.31
CA ALA A 114 -8.91 5.60 4.36
C ALA A 114 -8.02 5.10 5.51
N ILE A 115 -6.79 4.69 5.21
CA ILE A 115 -5.81 4.20 6.19
C ILE A 115 -4.44 4.83 5.91
N GLY A 116 -3.75 5.23 6.97
CA GLY A 116 -2.32 5.51 6.96
C GLY A 116 -1.60 4.54 7.89
N ALA A 117 -0.61 3.81 7.39
CA ALA A 117 0.14 2.85 8.19
C ALA A 117 0.94 3.56 9.30
N LEU A 118 1.01 2.99 10.50
CA LEU A 118 1.75 3.54 11.64
C LEU A 118 2.82 2.53 12.10
N ASN A 119 4.09 2.92 12.01
CA ASN A 119 5.18 2.12 12.57
C ASN A 119 5.28 2.39 14.08
N MET A 120 5.46 1.33 14.89
CA MET A 120 5.28 1.38 16.36
C MET A 120 6.58 1.44 17.18
N GLY A 121 7.75 1.53 16.54
CA GLY A 121 9.06 1.59 17.20
C GLY A 121 10.19 1.32 16.23
#